data_AF-A0AA37MMD5-F1
#
_entry.id   AF-A0AA37MMD5-F1
#
_cell.length_a   1.000
_cell.length_b   1.000
_cell.length_c   1.000
_cell.angle_alpha   90.00
_cell.angle_beta   90.00
_cell.angle_gamma   90.00
#
_symmetry.space_group_name_H-M   'P 1'
#
loop_
_entity.id
_entity.type
_entity.pdbx_description
1 polymer ?
#
loop_
_entity_poly.entity_id
_entity_poly.type
_entity_poly.pdbx_seq_one_letter_code
_entity_poly.pdbx_strand_id
1 'polypeptide(L)'
;MDDYIAIATLNDYIFCPYSIYLHNVYMDTDEGMYKATPQIKGTLVHEGVDHKTSSTKKTDIFSIHVYSDTLGVSGKIDVYKTDKKQLIERKNNLRKPEKKIIKQ
;
A
#
# COMPACT_ATOMS: atom_id res chain seq x y z
N MET A 1 3.94 17.73 13.20
CA MET A 1 4.39 16.36 12.82
C MET A 1 3.61 16.01 11.56
N ASP A 2 3.73 16.85 10.52
CA ASP A 2 2.81 16.86 9.38
C ASP A 2 3.55 16.91 8.03
N ASP A 3 4.88 16.90 8.05
CA ASP A 3 5.69 17.18 6.85
C ASP A 3 6.10 15.93 6.06
N TYR A 4 5.59 14.74 6.43
CA TYR A 4 5.97 13.50 5.75
C TYR A 4 4.97 13.11 4.67
N ILE A 5 5.45 13.01 3.44
CA ILE A 5 4.65 12.52 2.32
C ILE A 5 4.56 11.00 2.39
N ALA A 6 3.34 10.45 2.33
CA ALA A 6 3.15 9.01 2.30
C ALA A 6 3.72 8.42 0.99
N ILE A 7 4.47 7.33 1.08
CA ILE A 7 5.05 6.63 -0.09
C ILE A 7 3.96 6.23 -1.10
N ALA A 8 2.77 5.86 -0.62
CA ALA A 8 1.62 5.55 -1.47
C ALA A 8 1.17 6.76 -2.31
N THR A 9 1.14 7.96 -1.72
CA THR A 9 0.82 9.20 -2.44
C THR A 9 1.85 9.51 -3.52
N LEU A 10 3.14 9.30 -3.23
CA LEU A 10 4.20 9.48 -4.21
C LEU A 10 4.09 8.48 -5.37
N ASN A 11 3.75 7.22 -5.08
CA ASN A 11 3.50 6.21 -6.09
C ASN A 11 2.36 6.63 -7.03
N ASP A 12 1.23 7.05 -6.48
CA ASP A 12 0.09 7.52 -7.27
C ASP A 12 0.46 8.74 -8.12
N TYR A 13 1.26 9.67 -7.60
CA TYR A 13 1.72 10.83 -8.37
C TYR A 13 2.55 10.42 -9.60
N ILE A 14 3.42 9.41 -9.47
CA ILE A 14 4.27 8.96 -10.57
C ILE A 14 3.47 8.18 -11.63
N PHE A 15 2.54 7.33 -11.21
CA PHE A 15 1.85 6.39 -12.12
C PHE A 15 0.48 6.85 -12.60
N CYS A 16 -0.24 7.64 -11.80
CA CYS A 16 -1.59 8.12 -12.11
C CYS A 16 -1.95 9.37 -11.27
N PRO A 17 -1.45 10.58 -11.59
CA PRO A 17 -1.82 11.79 -10.85
C PRO A 17 -3.33 12.02 -10.73
N TYR A 18 -4.10 11.55 -11.71
CA TYR A 18 -5.56 11.60 -11.68
C TYR A 18 -6.18 10.81 -10.51
N SER A 19 -5.56 9.70 -10.07
CA SER A 19 -6.06 8.96 -8.90
C SER A 19 -5.93 9.76 -7.61
N ILE A 20 -4.97 10.68 -7.50
CA ILE A 20 -4.86 11.58 -6.34
C ILE A 20 -6.05 12.53 -6.28
N TYR A 21 -6.44 13.10 -7.42
CA TYR A 21 -7.62 13.98 -7.48
C TYR A 21 -8.88 13.21 -7.07
N LEU A 22 -9.06 11.99 -7.60
CA LEU A 22 -10.19 11.15 -7.24
C LEU A 22 -10.18 10.80 -5.76
N HIS A 23 -9.03 10.40 -5.20
CA HIS A 23 -8.91 10.16 -3.76
C HIS A 23 -9.36 11.40 -2.99
N ASN A 24 -8.79 12.57 -3.25
CA ASN A 24 -9.09 13.79 -2.48
C ASN A 24 -10.55 14.26 -2.59
N VAL A 25 -11.16 14.18 -3.78
CA VAL A 25 -12.56 14.62 -3.99
C VAL A 25 -13.57 13.65 -3.38
N TYR A 26 -13.24 12.35 -3.35
CA TYR A 26 -14.16 11.29 -2.95
C TYR A 26 -13.81 10.66 -1.60
N MET A 27 -12.92 11.24 -0.78
CA MET A 27 -12.51 10.68 0.52
C MET A 27 -13.67 10.43 1.49
N ASP A 28 -14.74 11.24 1.42
CA ASP A 28 -15.95 11.10 2.26
C ASP A 28 -17.08 10.30 1.60
N THR A 29 -16.86 9.79 0.38
CA THR A 29 -17.83 8.97 -0.33
C THR A 29 -17.37 7.52 -0.38
N ASP A 30 -18.33 6.59 -0.48
CA ASP A 30 -18.07 5.15 -0.49
C ASP A 30 -16.90 4.80 -1.43
N GLU A 31 -15.87 4.17 -0.86
CA GLU A 31 -14.63 3.81 -1.55
C GLU A 31 -14.89 2.96 -2.81
N GLY A 32 -16.04 2.27 -2.87
CA GLY A 32 -16.48 1.53 -4.05
C GLY A 32 -16.74 2.37 -5.31
N MET A 33 -16.90 3.69 -5.18
CA MET A 33 -17.17 4.59 -6.31
C MET A 33 -15.93 4.89 -7.16
N TYR A 34 -14.74 4.84 -6.57
CA TYR A 34 -13.48 5.14 -7.26
C TYR A 34 -12.44 4.00 -7.16
N LYS A 35 -12.53 3.10 -6.17
CA LYS A 35 -11.68 1.92 -6.10
C LYS A 35 -12.23 0.86 -7.04
N ALA A 36 -11.40 0.34 -7.93
CA ALA A 36 -11.77 -0.82 -8.73
C ALA A 36 -11.83 -2.09 -7.85
N THR A 37 -12.55 -3.11 -8.32
CA THR A 37 -12.75 -4.38 -7.61
C THR A 37 -11.45 -5.07 -7.11
N PRO A 38 -10.29 -4.98 -7.78
CA PRO A 38 -9.03 -5.51 -7.23
C PRO A 38 -8.55 -4.80 -5.97
N GLN A 39 -8.75 -3.48 -5.87
CA GLN A 39 -8.32 -2.64 -4.75
C GLN A 39 -9.19 -2.92 -3.50
N ILE A 40 -10.50 -3.07 -3.70
CA ILE A 40 -11.44 -3.45 -2.63
C ILE A 40 -11.06 -4.82 -2.05
N LYS A 41 -10.77 -5.80 -2.91
CA LYS A 41 -10.30 -7.14 -2.49
C LYS A 41 -8.93 -7.13 -1.80
N GLY A 42 -8.08 -6.16 -2.11
CA GLY A 42 -6.80 -5.97 -1.41
C GLY A 42 -7.00 -5.46 0.01
N THR A 43 -7.90 -4.48 0.17
CA THR A 43 -8.22 -3.84 1.46
C THR A 43 -8.78 -4.85 2.46
N LEU A 44 -9.74 -5.69 2.04
CA LEU A 44 -10.35 -6.74 2.87
C LEU A 44 -9.35 -7.79 3.38
N VAL A 45 -8.28 -8.07 2.62
CA VAL A 45 -7.23 -9.00 3.07
C VAL A 45 -6.25 -8.32 4.03
N HIS A 46 -6.02 -7.03 3.87
CA HIS A 46 -5.26 -6.24 4.84
C HIS A 46 -5.93 -6.20 6.22
N GLU A 47 -7.26 -6.17 6.30
CA GLU A 47 -7.97 -6.32 7.58
C GLU A 47 -7.67 -7.67 8.25
N GLY A 48 -7.73 -8.78 7.51
CA GLY A 48 -7.39 -10.11 8.03
C GLY A 48 -5.92 -10.24 8.44
N VAL A 49 -5.04 -9.43 7.85
CA VAL A 49 -3.62 -9.34 8.15
C VAL A 49 -3.33 -8.50 9.39
N ASP A 50 -4.00 -7.37 9.55
CA ASP A 50 -3.87 -6.50 10.73
C ASP A 50 -4.41 -7.21 12.00
N HIS A 51 -5.26 -8.22 11.84
CA HIS A 51 -5.72 -9.13 12.91
C HIS A 51 -4.74 -10.25 13.34
N LYS A 52 -3.46 -10.21 12.94
CA LYS A 52 -2.36 -11.03 13.49
C LYS A 52 -2.51 -12.57 13.44
N THR A 53 -3.33 -13.14 12.56
CA THR A 53 -3.55 -14.60 12.49
C THR A 53 -2.72 -15.32 11.42
N SER A 54 -1.62 -14.73 10.93
CA SER A 54 -0.84 -15.37 9.86
C SER A 54 0.68 -15.09 9.90
N SER A 55 1.37 -15.57 10.95
CA SER A 55 2.73 -16.13 10.82
C SER A 55 3.13 -16.91 12.07
N THR A 56 3.76 -18.05 11.83
CA THR A 56 4.17 -19.09 12.79
C THR A 56 5.53 -18.85 13.44
N LYS A 57 6.19 -17.71 13.18
CA LYS A 57 7.51 -17.37 13.76
C LYS A 57 7.48 -16.05 14.52
N LYS A 58 7.98 -16.07 15.76
CA LYS A 58 8.06 -14.94 16.71
C LYS A 58 8.90 -13.74 16.23
N THR A 59 9.67 -13.88 15.15
CA THR A 59 10.69 -12.91 14.70
C THR A 59 10.25 -11.99 13.56
N ASP A 60 9.12 -12.28 12.93
CA ASP A 60 8.59 -11.47 11.84
C ASP A 60 7.80 -10.29 12.40
N ILE A 61 8.09 -9.08 11.89
CA ILE A 61 7.40 -7.85 12.30
C ILE A 61 6.37 -7.50 11.24
N PHE A 62 5.13 -7.29 11.65
CA PHE A 62 4.01 -6.98 10.77
C PHE A 62 3.56 -5.54 10.93
N SER A 63 3.13 -4.91 9.83
CA SER A 63 2.41 -3.64 9.86
C SER A 63 3.15 -2.52 10.60
N ILE A 64 4.46 -2.37 10.35
CA ILE A 64 5.30 -1.37 11.04
C ILE A 64 5.28 -0.02 10.29
N HIS A 65 5.01 1.06 11.02
CA HIS A 65 5.15 2.42 10.51
C HIS A 65 6.61 2.85 10.49
N VAL A 66 7.05 3.39 9.35
CA VAL A 66 8.41 3.88 9.15
C VAL A 66 8.41 5.29 8.58
N TYR A 67 9.44 6.04 8.97
CA TYR A 67 9.63 7.44 8.63
C TYR A 67 11.09 7.65 8.20
N SER A 68 11.31 8.52 7.22
CA SER A 68 12.63 8.98 6.81
C SER A 68 12.67 10.49 6.86
N ASP A 69 13.35 11.04 7.86
CA ASP A 69 13.50 12.49 8.06
C ASP A 69 14.29 13.13 6.92
N THR A 70 15.33 12.45 6.44
CA THR A 70 16.18 12.94 5.34
C THR A 70 15.40 13.09 4.03
N LEU A 71 14.44 12.19 3.78
CA LEU A 71 13.64 12.19 2.55
C LEU A 71 12.27 12.84 2.73
N GLY A 72 11.86 13.14 3.96
CA GLY A 72 10.51 13.64 4.26
C GLY A 72 9.40 12.68 3.85
N VAL A 73 9.61 11.37 3.96
CA VAL A 73 8.62 10.35 3.56
C VAL A 73 8.21 9.44 4.72
N SER A 74 6.97 8.96 4.68
CA SER A 74 6.41 8.00 5.63
C SER A 74 5.73 6.83 4.91
N GLY A 75 5.62 5.70 5.59
CA GLY A 75 4.92 4.54 5.05
C GLY A 75 4.68 3.45 6.07
N LYS A 76 3.98 2.40 5.64
CA LYS A 76 3.74 1.18 6.41
C LYS A 76 4.38 0.03 5.65
N ILE A 77 5.19 -0.77 6.35
CA ILE A 77 5.75 -2.02 5.82
C ILE A 77 4.84 -3.16 6.26
N ASP A 78 4.41 -3.96 5.30
CA ASP A 78 3.53 -5.10 5.56
C ASP A 78 4.20 -6.19 6.42
N VAL A 79 5.38 -6.63 6.00
CA VAL A 79 6.17 -7.65 6.70
C VAL A 79 7.66 -7.34 6.60
N TYR A 80 8.33 -7.32 7.74
CA TYR A 80 9.79 -7.32 7.83
C TYR A 80 10.27 -8.62 8.46
N LYS A 81 11.10 -9.35 7.71
CA LYS A 81 11.76 -10.58 8.17
C LYS A 81 13.12 -10.24 8.74
N THR A 82 13.22 -10.21 10.06
CA THR A 82 14.43 -9.81 10.80
C THR A 82 15.62 -10.74 10.54
N ASP A 83 15.37 -12.05 10.42
CA ASP A 83 16.39 -13.07 10.17
C ASP A 83 17.11 -12.87 8.83
N LYS A 84 16.35 -12.49 7.79
CA LYS A 84 16.85 -12.29 6.43
C LYS A 84 17.12 -10.83 6.08
N LYS A 85 16.74 -9.88 6.94
CA LYS A 85 16.70 -8.44 6.67
C LYS A 85 15.94 -8.13 5.37
N GLN A 86 14.76 -8.73 5.21
CA GLN A 86 13.94 -8.63 3.99
C GLN A 86 12.62 -7.91 4.25
N LEU A 87 12.28 -6.97 3.37
CA LEU A 87 10.96 -6.32 3.30
C LEU A 87 10.08 -7.08 2.30
N ILE A 88 8.83 -7.35 2.68
CA ILE A 88 7.87 -8.07 1.84
C ILE A 88 6.57 -7.28 1.83
N GLU A 89 6.15 -6.88 0.63
CA GLU A 89 4.83 -6.33 0.34
C GLU A 89 3.86 -7.48 0.00
N ARG A 90 2.67 -7.51 0.61
CA ARG A 90 1.68 -8.56 0.34
C ARG A 90 0.62 -8.05 -0.63
N LYS A 91 0.57 -8.66 -1.82
CA LYS A 91 -0.44 -8.34 -2.83
C LYS A 91 -1.34 -9.54 -3.13
N ASN A 92 -2.64 -9.36 -2.89
CA ASN A 92 -3.65 -10.44 -2.95
C ASN A 92 -3.90 -11.00 -4.37
N ASN A 93 -3.51 -10.28 -5.43
CA ASN A 93 -3.66 -10.74 -6.81
C ASN A 93 -2.37 -10.50 -7.61
N LEU A 94 -1.54 -11.53 -7.74
CA LEU A 94 -0.45 -11.58 -8.70
C LEU A 94 -1.01 -11.91 -10.09
N ARG A 95 -1.78 -11.00 -10.70
CA ARG A 95 -1.92 -11.03 -12.15
C ARG A 95 -0.55 -10.68 -12.75
N LYS A 96 -0.10 -11.43 -13.75
CA LYS A 96 1.09 -11.05 -14.54
C LYS A 96 0.96 -9.57 -14.90
N PRO A 97 2.00 -8.74 -14.77
CA PRO A 97 1.93 -7.35 -15.23
C PRO A 97 1.67 -7.41 -16.73
N GLU A 98 0.40 -7.25 -17.11
CA GLU A 98 0.03 -7.00 -18.49
C GLU A 98 0.67 -5.67 -18.82
N LYS A 99 1.62 -5.69 -19.76
CA LYS A 99 2.17 -4.48 -20.36
C LYS A 99 0.99 -3.73 -20.97
N LYS A 100 0.36 -2.83 -20.21
CA LYS A 100 -0.51 -1.81 -20.79
C LYS A 100 0.40 -0.93 -21.62
N ILE A 101 0.54 -1.30 -22.88
CA ILE A 101 1.00 -0.40 -23.93
C ILE A 101 -0.02 0.72 -23.91
N ILE A 102 0.37 1.87 -23.35
CA ILE A 102 -0.36 3.11 -23.50
C ILE A 102 -0.27 3.44 -24.99
N LYS A 103 -1.31 3.07 -25.74
CA LYS A 103 -1.49 3.63 -27.08
C LYS A 103 -1.96 5.05 -26.88
N GLN A 104 -1.07 5.98 -27.24
CA GLN A 104 -1.40 7.39 -27.47
C GLN A 104 -2.45 7.49 -28.58
#